data_AF-A0A928KFF7-F1
#
_entry.id   AF-A0A928KFF7-F1
#
_cell.length_a   1.000
_cell.length_b   1.000
_cell.length_c   1.000
_cell.angle_alpha   90.00
_cell.angle_beta   90.00
_cell.angle_gamma   90.00
#
_symmetry.space_group_name_H-M   'P 1'
#
loop_
_entity.id
_entity.type
_entity.pdbx_description
1 polymer ?
#
loop_
_entity_poly.entity_id
_entity_poly.type
_entity_poly.pdbx_seq_one_letter_code
_entity_poly.pdbx_strand_id
1 'polypeptide(L)'
;MIKGINRQMIEVTHTGSPYFERAYFVVRTDCGQPSDDTLRNLADKLVQQADTYSALRRQRRRLRWQRIGQAVAAATVGAAVAVTAVTVL
;
A
#
# COMPACT_ATOMS: atom_id res chain seq x y z
N MET A 1 -19.77 -14.00 12.67
CA MET A 1 -20.39 -15.14 11.94
C MET A 1 -21.19 -14.60 10.77
N ILE A 2 -20.75 -14.82 9.54
CA ILE A 2 -21.54 -14.51 8.35
C ILE A 2 -22.43 -15.74 8.09
N LYS A 3 -23.75 -15.62 8.30
CA LYS A 3 -24.73 -16.68 8.04
C LYS A 3 -24.80 -16.96 6.53
N GLY A 4 -24.70 -18.22 6.13
CA GLY A 4 -25.18 -18.67 4.81
C GLY A 4 -24.15 -19.26 3.84
N ILE A 5 -22.88 -19.37 4.20
CA ILE A 5 -21.88 -20.03 3.34
C ILE A 5 -21.04 -20.98 4.19
N ASN A 6 -21.16 -22.29 3.96
CA ASN A 6 -20.28 -23.30 4.57
C ASN A 6 -18.90 -23.24 3.88
N ARG A 7 -18.20 -22.13 4.06
CA ARG A 7 -16.85 -21.90 3.56
C ARG A 7 -15.93 -21.69 4.75
N GLN A 8 -14.80 -22.39 4.72
CA GLN A 8 -13.74 -22.20 5.69
C GLN A 8 -13.22 -20.76 5.58
N MET A 9 -13.12 -20.09 6.74
CA MET A 9 -12.69 -18.70 6.83
C MET A 9 -11.47 -18.65 7.74
N ILE A 10 -10.40 -18.03 7.26
CA ILE A 10 -9.16 -17.87 8.02
C ILE A 10 -9.11 -16.44 8.51
N GLU A 11 -9.00 -16.28 9.82
CA GLU A 11 -8.81 -14.99 10.47
C GLU A 11 -7.32 -14.80 10.80
N VAL A 12 -6.76 -13.67 10.36
CA VAL A 12 -5.41 -13.24 10.70
C VAL A 12 -5.51 -11.97 11.54
N THR A 13 -5.15 -12.05 12.82
CA THR A 13 -5.20 -10.94 13.80
C THR A 13 -3.97 -10.04 13.78
N HIS A 14 -2.84 -10.52 13.27
CA HIS A 14 -1.59 -9.74 13.26
C HIS A 14 -1.30 -9.27 11.84
N THR A 15 -1.97 -8.20 11.42
CA THR A 15 -1.84 -7.70 10.05
C THR A 15 -0.59 -6.84 9.80
N GLY A 16 0.05 -6.34 10.87
CA GLY A 16 1.16 -5.37 10.77
C GLY A 16 0.72 -3.95 10.45
N SER A 17 -0.57 -3.75 10.13
CA SER A 17 -1.11 -2.45 9.71
C SER A 17 -1.54 -1.61 10.91
N PRO A 18 -1.22 -0.31 10.96
CA PRO A 18 -1.72 0.59 12.00
C PRO A 18 -3.22 0.90 11.89
N TYR A 19 -3.91 0.44 10.83
CA TYR A 19 -5.32 0.77 10.56
C TYR A 19 -6.25 -0.45 10.61
N PHE A 20 -5.73 -1.67 10.38
CA PHE A 20 -6.55 -2.86 10.24
C PHE A 20 -6.22 -3.87 11.34
N GLU A 21 -7.18 -4.15 12.21
CA GLU A 21 -7.00 -5.09 13.32
C GLU A 21 -7.00 -6.55 12.86
N ARG A 22 -7.77 -6.89 11.82
CA ARG A 22 -7.95 -8.28 11.37
C ARG A 22 -8.10 -8.36 9.86
N ALA A 23 -7.52 -9.40 9.26
CA ALA A 23 -7.74 -9.79 7.86
C ALA A 23 -8.51 -11.11 7.80
N TYR A 24 -9.44 -11.20 6.84
CA TYR A 24 -10.30 -12.36 6.67
C TYR A 24 -10.13 -12.94 5.27
N PHE A 25 -9.78 -14.22 5.19
CA PHE A 25 -9.68 -14.96 3.93
C PHE A 25 -10.82 -15.98 3.83
N VAL A 26 -11.50 -15.99 2.69
CA VAL A 26 -12.54 -16.99 2.38
C VAL A 26 -11.92 -18.06 1.49
N VAL A 27 -11.81 -19.28 2.01
CA VAL A 27 -11.22 -20.40 1.28
C VAL A 27 -12.25 -20.95 0.28
N ARG A 28 -11.80 -21.20 -0.96
CA ARG A 28 -12.61 -21.89 -1.95
C ARG A 28 -12.66 -23.38 -1.62
N THR A 29 -13.86 -23.95 -1.64
CA THR A 29 -14.15 -25.37 -1.41
C THR A 29 -13.64 -26.29 -2.52
N ASP A 30 -13.33 -25.72 -3.68
CA ASP A 30 -13.04 -26.43 -4.93
C ASP A 30 -11.54 -26.76 -5.08
N CYS A 31 -10.70 -26.21 -4.21
CA CYS A 31 -9.31 -26.58 -4.07
C CYS A 31 -9.23 -27.65 -2.97
N GLY A 32 -8.73 -28.85 -3.31
CA GLY A 32 -8.66 -29.99 -2.40
C GLY A 32 -8.15 -29.59 -1.01
N GLN A 33 -8.75 -30.16 0.04
CA GLN A 33 -8.55 -29.80 1.45
C GLN A 33 -7.06 -29.69 1.80
N PRO A 34 -6.49 -28.47 1.79
CA PRO A 34 -5.13 -28.28 2.24
C PRO A 34 -5.12 -28.41 3.77
N SER A 35 -3.99 -28.82 4.34
CA SER A 35 -3.85 -28.78 5.79
C SER A 35 -4.02 -27.35 6.30
N ASP A 36 -4.65 -27.21 7.47
CA ASP A 36 -4.97 -25.92 8.08
C ASP A 36 -3.71 -25.06 8.28
N ASP A 37 -2.58 -25.69 8.63
CA ASP A 37 -1.27 -25.03 8.76
C ASP A 37 -0.77 -24.42 7.44
N THR A 38 -0.99 -25.10 6.31
CA THR A 38 -0.56 -24.57 4.99
C THR A 38 -1.38 -23.36 4.61
N LEU A 39 -2.68 -23.43 4.84
CA LEU A 39 -3.62 -22.33 4.60
C LEU A 39 -3.30 -21.11 5.47
N ARG A 40 -2.98 -21.33 6.74
CA ARG A 40 -2.60 -20.26 7.67
C ARG A 40 -1.29 -19.60 7.29
N ASN A 41 -0.27 -20.38 6.94
CA ASN A 41 1.01 -19.85 6.45
C ASN A 41 0.86 -19.05 5.15
N LEU A 42 -0.03 -19.47 4.23
CA LEU A 42 -0.32 -18.71 3.01
C LEU A 42 -1.05 -17.40 3.32
N ALA A 43 -2.04 -17.43 4.21
CA ALA A 43 -2.75 -16.25 4.66
C ALA A 43 -1.78 -15.22 5.27
N ASP A 44 -0.88 -15.64 6.16
CA ASP A 44 0.11 -14.76 6.78
C ASP A 44 1.05 -14.13 5.75
N LYS A 45 1.55 -14.91 4.77
CA LYS A 45 2.37 -14.40 3.66
C LYS A 45 1.63 -13.35 2.82
N LEU A 46 0.35 -13.59 2.52
CA LEU A 46 -0.47 -12.66 1.74
C LEU A 46 -0.71 -11.35 2.49
N VAL A 47 -0.93 -11.41 3.81
CA VAL A 47 -1.09 -10.22 4.65
C VAL A 47 0.21 -9.40 4.69
N GLN A 48 1.36 -10.05 4.89
CA GLN A 48 2.67 -9.36 4.84
C GLN A 48 2.94 -8.69 3.48
N GLN A 49 2.59 -9.36 2.38
CA GLN A 49 2.71 -8.80 1.03
C GLN A 49 1.74 -7.63 0.79
N ALA A 50 0.51 -7.72 1.29
CA ALA A 50 -0.47 -6.65 1.19
C ALA A 50 -0.01 -5.39 1.96
N ASP A 51 0.60 -5.59 3.14
CA ASP A 51 1.11 -4.48 3.93
C ASP A 51 2.31 -3.80 3.25
N THR A 52 3.20 -4.57 2.63
CA THR A 52 4.30 -4.03 1.78
C THR A 52 3.76 -3.26 0.57
N TYR A 53 2.71 -3.75 -0.09
CA TYR A 53 2.09 -3.03 -1.21
C TYR A 53 1.51 -1.69 -0.78
N SER A 54 0.85 -1.64 0.38
CA SER A 54 0.29 -0.42 0.95
C SER A 54 1.38 0.60 1.31
N ALA A 55 2.47 0.13 1.94
CA ALA A 55 3.63 0.94 2.32
C ALA A 55 4.37 1.49 1.08
N LEU A 56 4.59 0.65 0.07
CA LEU A 56 5.26 1.03 -1.18
C LEU A 56 4.45 2.08 -1.97
N ARG A 57 3.12 1.95 -2.02
CA ARG A 57 2.24 2.94 -2.67
C ARG A 57 2.34 4.32 -1.98
N ARG A 58 2.41 4.34 -0.65
CA ARG A 58 2.56 5.57 0.15
C ARG A 58 3.92 6.22 -0.07
N GLN A 59 4.99 5.43 -0.10
CA GLN A 59 6.35 5.93 -0.36
C GLN A 59 6.48 6.54 -1.77
N ARG A 60 5.93 5.89 -2.80
CA ARG A 60 5.92 6.45 -4.17
C ARG A 60 5.14 7.76 -4.26
N ARG A 61 4.02 7.88 -3.55
CA ARG A 61 3.24 9.13 -3.49
C ARG A 61 4.06 10.25 -2.84
N ARG A 62 4.71 9.98 -1.70
CA ARG A 62 5.56 10.95 -0.98
C ARG A 62 6.73 11.44 -1.84
N LEU A 63 7.45 10.52 -2.48
CA LEU A 63 8.54 10.83 -3.40
C LEU A 63 8.06 11.68 -4.59
N ARG A 64 6.86 11.40 -5.12
CA ARG A 64 6.27 12.18 -6.21
C ARG A 64 5.97 13.62 -5.77
N TRP A 65 5.38 13.81 -4.59
CA TRP A 65 5.13 15.15 -4.03
C TRP A 65 6.42 15.92 -3.75
N GLN A 66 7.47 15.25 -3.26
CA GLN A 66 8.77 15.88 -3.04
C GLN A 66 9.40 16.36 -4.37
N ARG A 67 9.34 15.53 -5.43
CA ARG A 67 9.84 15.91 -6.76
C ARG A 67 9.05 17.09 -7.36
N ILE A 68 7.73 17.09 -7.21
CA ILE A 68 6.88 18.20 -7.66
C ILE A 68 7.25 19.48 -6.90
N GLY A 69 7.43 19.40 -5.57
CA GLY A 69 7.86 20.55 -4.76
C GLY A 69 9.22 21.10 -5.20
N GLN A 70 10.19 20.24 -5.50
CA GLN A 70 11.50 20.66 -6.02
C GLN A 70 11.42 21.29 -7.40
N ALA A 71 10.59 20.76 -8.31
CA ALA A 71 10.40 21.33 -9.64
C ALA A 71 9.77 22.72 -9.58
N VAL A 72 8.78 22.92 -8.69
CA VAL A 72 8.16 24.23 -8.46
C VAL A 72 9.18 25.21 -7.88
N ALA A 73 9.98 24.79 -6.90
CA ALA A 73 11.02 25.63 -6.31
C ALA A 73 12.11 26.03 -7.32
N ALA A 74 12.51 25.11 -8.21
CA ALA A 74 13.49 25.44 -9.26
C ALA A 74 12.90 26.42 -10.30
N ALA A 75 11.62 26.25 -10.66
CA ALA A 75 10.94 27.13 -11.61
C ALA A 75 10.79 28.56 -11.08
N THR A 76 10.50 28.74 -9.79
CA THR A 76 10.39 30.09 -9.19
C THR A 76 11.74 30.80 -9.14
N VAL A 77 12.82 30.08 -8.79
CA VAL A 77 14.18 30.65 -8.79
C VAL A 77 14.61 31.04 -10.21
N GLY A 78 14.36 30.17 -11.20
CA GLY A 78 14.67 30.47 -12.60
C GLY A 78 13.90 31.69 -13.14
N ALA A 79 12.61 31.81 -12.80
CA ALA A 79 11.79 32.94 -13.22
C ALA A 79 12.27 34.27 -12.60
N ALA A 80 12.66 34.27 -11.32
CA ALA A 80 13.16 35.48 -10.67
C ALA A 80 14.47 35.99 -11.31
N VAL A 81 15.38 35.07 -11.65
CA VAL A 81 16.65 35.40 -12.32
C VAL A 81 16.42 35.90 -13.76
N ALA A 82 15.48 35.30 -14.48
CA ALA A 82 15.14 35.76 -15.83
C ALA A 82 14.53 37.17 -15.83
N VAL A 83 13.65 37.47 -14.87
CA VAL A 83 13.04 38.81 -14.74
C VAL A 83 14.09 39.85 -14.39
N THR A 84 14.99 39.58 -13.45
CA THR A 84 16.05 40.54 -13.10
C THR A 84 17.04 40.76 -14.25
N ALA A 85 17.38 39.71 -15.00
CA ALA A 85 18.24 39.83 -16.17
C ALA A 85 17.59 40.66 -17.30
N VAL A 86 16.29 40.50 -17.54
CA VAL A 86 15.55 41.27 -18.56
C VAL A 86 15.39 42.73 -18.16
N THR A 87 15.27 43.05 -16.87
CA THR A 87 15.16 44.45 -16.41
C THR A 87 16.49 45.22 -16.41
N VAL A 88 17.63 44.52 -16.47
CA VAL A 88 18.97 45.14 -16.41
C VAL A 88 19.60 45.31 -17.80
N LEU A 89 19.00 44.69 -18.83
CA LEU A 89 19.42 44.78 -20.23
C LEU A 89 18.66 45.89 -20.98
#